data_AF-A0A931M7C7-F1
#
_entry.id   AF-A0A931M7C7-F1
#
_cell.length_a   1.000
_cell.length_b   1.000
_cell.length_c   1.000
_cell.angle_alpha   90.00
_cell.angle_beta   90.00
_cell.angle_gamma   90.00
#
_symmetry.space_group_name_H-M   'P 1'
#
loop_
_entity.id
_entity.type
_entity.pdbx_description
1 polymer ?
#
loop_
_entity_poly.entity_id
_entity_poly.type
_entity_poly.pdbx_seq_one_letter_code
_entity_poly.pdbx_strand_id
1 'polypeptide(L)'
;MPLKERLMEDMKDAMKKGEQIKLSAIRMVRAGIKNKEIEFGRELRDEDVIAVINSAIKQRKDSYTQFLNAKRMDLADKEKKEIEILSVYLPEQLGEEDIKKMV
;
A
#
# COMPACT_ATOMS: atom_id res chain seq x y z
N MET A 1 17.73 -5.39 0.27
CA MET A 1 17.18 -4.88 1.55
C MET A 1 15.83 -5.53 1.76
N PRO A 2 15.55 -6.08 2.96
CA PRO A 2 14.24 -6.60 3.34
C PRO A 2 13.11 -5.59 3.09
N LEU A 3 11.93 -6.08 2.73
CA LEU A 3 10.82 -5.21 2.33
C LEU A 3 10.33 -4.32 3.49
N LYS A 4 10.36 -4.85 4.72
CA LYS A 4 10.07 -4.09 5.95
C LYS A 4 11.01 -2.89 6.14
N GLU A 5 12.29 -3.07 5.86
CA GLU A 5 13.30 -2.02 5.99
C GLU A 5 13.12 -0.97 4.91
N ARG A 6 12.90 -1.40 3.66
CA ARG A 6 12.61 -0.49 2.54
C ARG A 6 11.40 0.40 2.84
N LEU A 7 10.30 -0.19 3.32
CA LEU A 7 9.11 0.57 3.74
C LEU A 7 9.42 1.57 4.87
N MET A 8 10.33 1.23 5.77
CA MET A 8 10.71 2.15 6.86
C MET A 8 11.54 3.33 6.35
N GLU A 9 12.46 3.10 5.43
CA GLU A 9 13.27 4.15 4.79
C GLU A 9 12.41 5.07 3.93
N ASP A 10 11.60 4.49 3.04
CA ASP A 10 10.69 5.23 2.18
C ASP A 10 9.68 6.08 2.99
N MET A 11 9.25 5.60 4.16
CA MET A 11 8.42 6.38 5.09
C MET A 11 9.15 7.61 5.61
N LYS A 12 10.42 7.46 6.03
CA LYS A 12 11.25 8.57 6.53
C LYS A 12 11.48 9.59 5.43
N ASP A 13 11.75 9.14 4.22
CA ASP A 13 11.99 10.02 3.09
C ASP A 13 10.72 10.75 2.63
N ALA A 14 9.58 10.05 2.58
CA ALA A 14 8.29 10.68 2.31
C ALA A 14 7.96 11.76 3.36
N MET A 15 8.30 11.52 4.63
CA MET A 15 8.14 12.49 5.70
C MET A 15 9.02 13.73 5.50
N LYS A 16 10.30 13.55 5.15
CA LYS A 16 11.22 14.68 4.88
C LYS A 16 10.80 15.49 3.66
N LYS A 17 10.30 14.82 2.61
CA LYS A 17 9.89 15.45 1.36
C LYS A 17 8.47 16.03 1.40
N GLY A 18 7.71 15.80 2.48
CA GLY A 18 6.32 16.25 2.60
C GLY A 18 5.35 15.49 1.68
N GLU A 19 5.70 14.29 1.23
CA GLU A 19 4.88 13.46 0.33
C GLU A 19 3.72 12.78 1.11
N GLN A 20 2.71 13.57 1.47
CA GLN A 20 1.65 13.16 2.42
C GLN A 20 0.92 11.86 2.02
N ILE A 21 0.62 11.68 0.73
CA ILE A 21 -0.08 10.48 0.24
C ILE A 21 0.81 9.25 0.39
N LYS A 22 2.07 9.32 -0.05
CA LYS A 22 3.05 8.23 0.11
C LYS A 22 3.26 7.89 1.57
N LEU A 23 3.42 8.92 2.41
CA LEU A 23 3.60 8.77 3.84
C LEU A 23 2.41 8.05 4.51
N SER A 24 1.18 8.45 4.18
CA SER A 24 -0.04 7.82 4.71
C SER A 24 -0.17 6.36 4.26
N ALA A 25 0.03 6.09 2.96
CA ALA A 25 -0.08 4.74 2.39
C ALA A 25 0.92 3.77 3.06
N ILE A 26 2.18 4.20 3.19
CA ILE A 26 3.23 3.40 3.83
C ILE A 26 2.94 3.18 5.32
N ARG A 27 2.49 4.22 6.06
CA ARG A 27 2.16 4.07 7.49
C ARG A 27 1.04 3.05 7.71
N MET A 28 0.00 3.07 6.88
CA MET A 28 -1.10 2.13 6.97
C MET A 28 -0.64 0.69 6.73
N VAL A 29 0.17 0.45 5.69
CA VAL A 29 0.73 -0.89 5.42
C VAL A 29 1.62 -1.35 6.57
N ARG A 30 2.49 -0.47 7.10
CA ARG A 30 3.36 -0.82 8.23
C ARG A 30 2.57 -1.16 9.50
N ALA A 31 1.45 -0.48 9.75
CA ALA A 31 0.55 -0.85 10.83
C ALA A 31 -0.06 -2.24 10.61
N GLY A 32 -0.49 -2.54 9.38
CA GLY A 32 -0.97 -3.87 9.01
C GLY A 32 0.07 -4.98 9.21
N ILE A 33 1.32 -4.72 8.82
CA ILE A 33 2.45 -5.62 9.08
C ILE A 33 2.58 -5.87 10.57
N LYS A 34 2.62 -4.80 11.39
CA LYS A 34 2.78 -4.93 12.83
C LYS A 34 1.65 -5.72 13.49
N ASN A 35 0.41 -5.48 13.06
CA ASN A 35 -0.75 -6.23 13.54
C ASN A 35 -0.61 -7.73 13.23
N LYS A 36 -0.12 -8.07 12.04
CA LYS A 36 0.07 -9.46 11.62
C LYS A 36 1.23 -10.14 12.34
N GLU A 37 2.29 -9.41 12.69
CA GLU A 37 3.36 -9.91 13.56
C GLU A 37 2.85 -10.22 14.97
N ILE A 38 1.99 -9.36 15.52
CA ILE A 38 1.35 -9.59 16.81
C ILE A 38 0.45 -10.84 16.75
N GLU A 39 -0.33 -10.98 15.68
CA GLU A 39 -1.21 -12.14 15.46
C GLU A 39 -0.43 -13.46 15.39
N PHE A 40 0.71 -13.48 14.69
CA PHE A 40 1.53 -14.68 14.52
C PHE A 40 2.57 -14.90 15.63
N GLY A 41 2.80 -13.91 16.50
CA GLY A 41 3.84 -13.97 17.54
C GLY A 41 5.26 -14.04 16.99
N ARG A 42 5.50 -13.61 15.75
CA ARG A 42 6.81 -13.60 15.10
C ARG A 42 6.94 -12.43 14.13
N GLU A 43 8.17 -12.13 13.74
CA GLU A 43 8.40 -11.21 12.63
C GLU A 43 7.92 -11.77 11.29
N LEU A 44 7.40 -10.90 10.44
CA LEU A 44 7.00 -11.23 9.08
C LEU A 44 8.21 -11.35 8.16
N ARG A 45 8.17 -12.36 7.30
CA ARG A 45 9.08 -12.49 6.16
C ARG A 45 8.56 -11.66 5.00
N ASP A 46 9.38 -11.39 4.00
CA ASP A 46 8.99 -10.57 2.85
C ASP A 46 7.75 -11.11 2.11
N GLU A 47 7.57 -12.43 2.02
CA GLU A 47 6.36 -13.07 1.48
C GLU A 47 5.10 -12.68 2.27
N ASP A 48 5.19 -12.70 3.61
CA ASP A 48 4.08 -12.33 4.48
C ASP A 48 3.78 -10.82 4.34
N VAL A 49 4.81 -10.00 4.14
CA VAL A 49 4.68 -8.55 3.91
C VAL A 49 4.01 -8.25 2.56
N ILE A 50 4.39 -8.97 1.51
CA ILE A 50 3.74 -8.90 0.19
C ILE A 50 2.25 -9.22 0.32
N ALA A 51 1.88 -10.24 1.10
CA ALA A 51 0.47 -10.56 1.35
C ALA A 51 -0.29 -9.41 2.04
N VAL A 52 0.34 -8.73 3.01
CA VAL A 52 -0.25 -7.54 3.65
C VAL A 52 -0.43 -6.40 2.64
N ILE A 53 0.56 -6.14 1.79
CA ILE A 53 0.48 -5.09 0.75
C ILE A 53 -0.64 -5.41 -0.25
N ASN A 54 -0.74 -6.65 -0.73
CA ASN A 54 -1.80 -7.09 -1.63
C ASN A 54 -3.20 -6.90 -1.00
N SER A 55 -3.35 -7.27 0.27
CA SER A 55 -4.61 -7.04 0.99
C SER A 55 -4.94 -5.55 1.10
N ALA A 56 -3.95 -4.70 1.35
CA ALA A 56 -4.13 -3.26 1.45
C ALA A 56 -4.49 -2.62 0.09
N ILE A 57 -3.91 -3.10 -1.01
CA ILE A 57 -4.26 -2.68 -2.38
C ILE A 57 -5.69 -3.10 -2.71
N LYS A 58 -6.08 -4.34 -2.40
CA LYS A 58 -7.44 -4.82 -2.62
C LYS A 58 -8.49 -3.93 -1.94
N GLN A 59 -8.29 -3.63 -0.65
CA GLN A 59 -9.18 -2.73 0.09
C GLN A 59 -9.30 -1.34 -0.56
N ARG A 60 -8.20 -0.81 -1.09
CA ARG A 60 -8.21 0.49 -1.79
C ARG A 60 -8.93 0.42 -3.13
N LYS A 61 -8.84 -0.70 -3.85
CA LYS A 61 -9.58 -0.91 -5.11
C LYS A 61 -11.09 -0.96 -4.87
N ASP A 62 -11.49 -1.59 -3.78
CA ASP A 62 -12.89 -1.62 -3.36
C ASP A 62 -13.36 -0.19 -3.01
N SER A 63 -12.58 0.56 -2.21
CA SER A 63 -12.86 1.98 -1.89
C SER A 63 -12.88 2.88 -3.13
N TYR A 64 -11.93 2.70 -4.05
CA TYR A 64 -11.84 3.43 -5.32
C TYR A 64 -13.14 3.29 -6.12
N THR A 65 -13.61 2.06 -6.28
CA THR A 65 -14.85 1.75 -7.00
C THR A 65 -16.06 2.37 -6.30
N GLN A 66 -16.12 2.31 -4.95
CA GLN A 66 -17.19 2.94 -4.18
C GLN A 66 -17.20 4.47 -4.36
N PHE A 67 -16.03 5.12 -4.34
CA PHE A 67 -15.93 6.56 -4.54
C PHE A 67 -16.27 6.99 -5.96
N LEU A 68 -15.88 6.21 -6.97
CA LEU A 68 -16.31 6.43 -8.36
C LEU A 68 -17.84 6.37 -8.49
N ASN A 69 -18.46 5.33 -7.93
CA ASN A 69 -19.92 5.17 -7.96
C ASN A 69 -20.64 6.31 -7.23
N ALA A 70 -20.03 6.84 -6.15
CA ALA A 70 -20.53 7.98 -5.40
C ALA A 70 -20.18 9.35 -6.03
N LYS A 71 -19.55 9.38 -7.22
CA LYS A 71 -19.06 10.60 -7.90
C LYS A 71 -18.10 11.45 -7.06
N ARG A 72 -17.39 10.83 -6.12
CA ARG A 72 -16.36 11.44 -5.25
C ARG A 72 -14.98 11.28 -5.88
N MET A 73 -14.77 11.94 -7.01
CA MET A 73 -13.54 11.83 -7.80
C MET A 73 -12.28 12.22 -7.01
N ASP A 74 -12.40 13.18 -6.08
CA ASP A 74 -11.33 13.59 -5.17
C ASP A 74 -10.80 12.43 -4.32
N LEU A 75 -11.72 11.58 -3.82
CA LEU A 75 -11.37 10.41 -3.01
C LEU A 75 -10.93 9.25 -3.88
N ALA A 76 -11.56 9.04 -5.04
CA ALA A 76 -11.15 8.02 -6.00
C ALA A 76 -9.70 8.25 -6.47
N ASP A 77 -9.34 9.48 -6.86
CA ASP A 77 -7.98 9.81 -7.29
C ASP A 77 -6.96 9.61 -6.17
N LYS A 78 -7.36 9.84 -4.91
CA LYS A 78 -6.51 9.56 -3.76
C LYS A 78 -6.26 8.05 -3.64
N GLU A 79 -7.30 7.22 -3.66
CA GLU A 79 -7.16 5.75 -3.59
C GLU A 79 -6.29 5.21 -4.73
N LYS A 80 -6.47 5.72 -5.95
CA LYS A 80 -5.66 5.36 -7.11
C LYS A 80 -4.18 5.64 -6.90
N LYS A 81 -3.84 6.86 -6.43
CA LYS A 81 -2.45 7.22 -6.12
C LYS A 81 -1.86 6.34 -5.02
N GLU A 82 -2.62 6.01 -3.99
CA GLU A 82 -2.15 5.09 -2.94
C GLU A 82 -1.87 3.69 -3.50
N ILE A 83 -2.70 3.18 -4.41
CA ILE A 83 -2.48 1.87 -5.06
C ILE A 83 -1.21 1.89 -5.91
N GLU A 84 -1.01 2.91 -6.74
CA GLU A 84 0.20 3.07 -7.56
C GLU A 84 1.46 3.09 -6.68
N ILE A 85 1.43 3.83 -5.56
CA ILE A 85 2.53 3.90 -4.61
C ILE A 85 2.82 2.52 -3.97
N LEU A 86 1.78 1.79 -3.57
CA LEU A 86 1.96 0.50 -2.91
C LEU A 86 2.39 -0.60 -3.88
N SER A 87 2.01 -0.50 -5.15
CA SER A 87 2.36 -1.48 -6.20
C SER A 87 3.87 -1.53 -6.47
N VAL A 88 4.61 -0.45 -6.17
CA VAL A 88 6.09 -0.38 -6.29
C VAL A 88 6.81 -1.34 -5.32
N TYR A 89 6.12 -1.80 -4.27
CA TYR A 89 6.67 -2.75 -3.30
C TYR A 89 6.33 -4.22 -3.63
N LEU A 90 5.55 -4.45 -4.69
CA LEU A 90 5.24 -5.79 -5.18
C LEU A 90 6.25 -6.23 -6.25
N PRO A 91 6.38 -7.55 -6.48
CA PRO A 91 7.02 -8.07 -7.69
C PRO A 91 6.41 -7.43 -8.95
N GLU A 92 7.25 -7.17 -9.96
CA GLU A 92 6.88 -6.43 -11.17
C GLU A 92 5.61 -6.96 -11.85
N GLN A 93 5.48 -8.29 -11.96
CA GLN A 93 4.30 -8.94 -12.52
C GLN A 93 3.00 -8.63 -11.75
N LEU A 94 3.07 -8.59 -10.42
CA LEU A 94 1.91 -8.29 -9.57
C LEU A 94 1.57 -6.80 -9.61
N GLY A 95 2.60 -5.94 -9.52
CA GLY A 95 2.42 -4.49 -9.58
C GLY A 95 1.79 -4.03 -10.91
N GLU A 96 2.24 -4.58 -12.03
CA GLU A 96 1.63 -4.28 -13.34
C GLU A 96 0.17 -4.73 -13.42
N GLU A 97 -0.15 -5.94 -12.96
CA GLU A 97 -1.51 -6.45 -12.97
C GLU A 97 -2.43 -5.58 -12.11
N ASP A 98 -1.92 -5.09 -10.97
CA ASP A 98 -2.69 -4.26 -10.08
C ASP A 98 -3.04 -2.91 -10.68
N ILE A 99 -2.10 -2.29 -11.40
CA ILE A 99 -2.28 -0.99 -12.08
C ILE A 99 -3.15 -1.14 -13.33
N LYS A 100 -2.92 -2.18 -14.15
CA LYS A 100 -3.69 -2.42 -15.38
C LYS A 100 -5.18 -2.58 -15.13
N LYS A 101 -5.59 -3.15 -13.99
CA LYS A 101 -7.00 -3.31 -13.61
C LYS A 101 -7.70 -2.00 -13.21
N MET A 102 -6.99 -0.87 -13.15
CA MET A 102 -7.54 0.44 -12.78
C MET A 102 -7.79 1.38 -13.96
N VAL A 103 -7.35 1.01 -15.17
CA VAL A 103 -7.48 1.79 -16.42
C VAL A 103 -8.49 1.10 -17.32
#